data_AF-A0A3D1R1I2-F1
#
_entry.id   AF-A0A3D1R1I2-F1
#
_cell.length_a   1.000
_cell.length_b   1.000
_cell.length_c   1.000
_cell.angle_alpha   90.00
_cell.angle_beta   90.00
_cell.angle_gamma   90.00
#
_symmetry.space_group_name_H-M   'P 1'
#
loop_
_entity.id
_entity.type
_entity.pdbx_description
1 polymer ?
#
loop_
_entity_poly.entity_id
_entity_poly.type
_entity_poly.pdbx_seq_one_letter_code
_entity_poly.pdbx_strand_id
1 'polypeptide(L)'
;KGVGALYVRRDKPRVRLTAQIDGGGHERGMRSGTLNVTGIVGFGKACEIARLGLAEEMRRINALRDRLEAGIFGRLDLLHLNGSKQHRV
;
A
#
# COMPACT_ATOMS: atom_id res chain seq x y z
N LYS A 1 -7.72 15.63 -2.02
CA LYS A 1 -6.26 15.59 -1.71
C LYS A 1 -5.95 14.24 -1.09
N GLY A 2 -5.04 13.44 -1.65
CA GLY A 2 -4.64 12.14 -1.09
C GLY A 2 -3.58 12.25 0.01
N VAL A 3 -3.29 11.13 0.67
CA VAL A 3 -2.21 10.99 1.67
C VAL A 3 -1.49 9.66 1.44
N GLY A 4 -0.18 9.65 1.69
CA GLY A 4 0.66 8.46 1.65
C GLY A 4 2.00 8.75 2.33
N ALA A 5 2.89 7.77 2.37
CA ALA A 5 4.20 7.90 2.98
C ALA A 5 5.28 7.32 2.08
N LEU A 6 6.47 7.90 2.17
CA LEU A 6 7.70 7.36 1.58
C LEU A 6 8.62 6.91 2.71
N TYR A 7 8.92 5.61 2.76
CA TYR A 7 9.94 5.10 3.66
C TYR A 7 11.33 5.32 3.06
N VAL A 8 12.16 6.10 3.74
CA VAL A 8 13.55 6.36 3.36
C VAL A 8 14.48 5.68 4.37
N ARG A 9 15.15 4.63 3.92
CA ARG A 9 16.14 3.91 4.73
C ARG A 9 17.29 4.87 5.09
N ARG A 10 17.47 5.10 6.39
CA ARG A 10 18.53 5.97 6.90
C ARG A 10 19.89 5.29 7.00
N ASP A 11 19.90 3.98 7.21
CA ASP A 11 21.10 3.22 7.55
C ASP A 11 21.30 2.00 6.63
N LYS A 12 22.56 1.81 6.21
CA LYS A 12 23.13 0.62 5.52
C LYS A 12 22.21 -0.05 4.47
N PRO A 13 22.29 0.34 3.19
CA PRO A 13 22.91 1.58 2.69
C PRO A 13 22.03 2.79 3.00
N ARG A 14 22.65 3.93 3.31
CA ARG A 14 21.93 5.19 3.48
C ARG A 14 21.43 5.68 2.13
N VAL A 15 20.12 5.91 2.01
CA VAL A 15 19.52 6.47 0.80
C VAL A 15 19.48 8.00 0.92
N ARG A 16 19.95 8.69 -0.12
CA ARG A 16 19.83 10.15 -0.25
C ARG A 16 18.86 10.44 -1.38
N LEU A 17 17.91 11.35 -1.12
CA LEU A 17 16.92 11.78 -2.09
C LEU A 17 17.09 13.27 -2.34
N THR A 18 16.92 13.67 -3.59
CA THR A 18 16.72 15.07 -3.96
C THR A 18 15.25 15.41 -3.78
N ALA A 19 14.96 16.51 -3.10
CA ALA A 19 13.58 16.98 -2.98
C ALA A 19 13.03 17.31 -4.37
N GLN A 20 11.80 16.88 -4.65
CA GLN A 20 11.09 17.29 -5.88
C GLN A 20 10.32 18.60 -5.70
N ILE A 21 10.13 19.03 -4.45
CA ILE A 21 9.35 20.21 -4.09
C ILE A 21 10.19 21.07 -3.15
N ASP A 22 10.68 22.18 -3.68
CA ASP A 22 11.43 23.18 -2.92
C ASP A 22 10.51 24.03 -2.03
N GLY A 23 11.07 24.62 -0.98
CA GLY A 23 10.34 25.45 -0.02
C GLY A 23 10.86 25.32 1.41
N GLY A 24 9.98 25.49 2.40
CA GLY A 24 10.32 25.63 3.82
C GLY A 24 10.91 24.40 4.54
N GLY A 25 11.41 23.40 3.81
CA GLY A 25 12.18 22.30 4.41
C GLY A 25 11.38 21.31 5.27
N HIS A 26 10.05 21.24 5.12
CA HIS A 26 9.21 20.24 5.79
C HIS A 26 9.64 18.80 5.47
N GLU A 27 9.18 17.84 6.29
CA GLU A 27 9.50 16.41 6.10
C GLU A 27 11.02 16.15 5.97
N ARG A 28 11.82 16.82 6.83
CA ARG A 28 13.30 16.78 6.84
C ARG A 28 13.95 17.26 5.54
N GLY A 29 13.33 18.25 4.90
CA GLY A 29 13.79 18.78 3.61
C GLY A 29 13.48 17.87 2.42
N MET A 30 12.72 16.78 2.60
CA MET A 30 12.41 15.85 1.50
C MET A 30 11.13 16.24 0.76
N ARG A 31 10.20 16.93 1.42
CA ARG A 31 8.94 17.36 0.81
C ARG A 31 8.43 18.64 1.48
N SER A 32 8.53 19.74 0.76
CA SER A 32 8.00 21.03 1.21
C SER A 32 6.47 21.12 1.10
N GLY A 33 5.89 22.16 1.73
CA GLY A 33 4.46 22.42 1.77
C GLY A 33 3.78 22.00 3.08
N THR A 34 2.66 22.65 3.40
CA THR A 34 1.88 22.43 4.62
C THR A 34 1.43 20.98 4.76
N LEU A 35 1.46 20.46 5.98
CA LEU A 35 1.09 19.09 6.29
C LEU A 35 -0.43 18.91 6.23
N ASN A 36 -0.88 17.84 5.57
CA ASN A 36 -2.27 17.40 5.59
C ASN A 36 -2.55 16.63 6.89
N VAL A 37 -2.63 17.32 8.03
CA VAL A 37 -2.70 16.71 9.37
C VAL A 37 -3.83 15.69 9.48
N THR A 38 -5.03 16.03 9.00
CA THR A 38 -6.20 15.11 9.03
C THR A 38 -5.95 13.86 8.19
N GLY A 39 -5.38 14.01 7.00
CA GLY A 39 -4.97 12.88 6.16
C GLY A 39 -3.91 12.01 6.84
N ILE A 40 -2.89 12.62 7.47
CA ILE A 40 -1.80 11.90 8.14
C ILE A 40 -2.33 11.08 9.33
N VAL A 41 -3.21 11.66 10.15
CA VAL A 41 -3.85 10.95 11.27
C VAL A 41 -4.69 9.78 10.77
N GLY A 42 -5.52 10.00 9.75
CA GLY A 42 -6.34 8.94 9.15
C GLY A 42 -5.49 7.81 8.57
N PHE A 43 -4.41 8.14 7.86
CA PHE A 43 -3.48 7.16 7.32
C PHE A 43 -2.80 6.34 8.43
N GLY A 44 -2.32 7.00 9.50
CA GLY A 44 -1.75 6.33 10.66
C GLY A 44 -2.72 5.34 11.32
N LYS A 45 -3.98 5.74 11.51
CA LYS A 45 -5.00 4.86 12.07
C LYS A 45 -5.33 3.67 11.16
N ALA A 46 -5.40 3.90 9.85
CA ALA A 46 -5.60 2.84 8.88
C ALA A 46 -4.45 1.81 8.93
N CYS A 47 -3.19 2.25 9.01
CA CYS A 47 -2.04 1.37 9.18
C CYS A 47 -2.08 0.59 10.50
N GLU A 48 -2.52 1.20 11.60
CA GLU A 48 -2.68 0.52 12.88
C GLU A 48 -3.72 -0.59 12.80
N ILE A 49 -4.91 -0.31 12.25
CA ILE A 49 -5.98 -1.29 12.06
C ILE A 49 -5.49 -2.42 11.15
N ALA A 50 -4.85 -2.08 10.03
CA ALA A 50 -4.28 -3.07 9.13
C ALA A 50 -3.29 -3.97 9.87
N ARG A 51 -2.33 -3.41 10.62
CA ARG A 51 -1.36 -4.19 11.39
C ARG A 51 -2.01 -5.20 12.35
N LEU A 52 -3.12 -4.84 12.97
CA LEU A 52 -3.83 -5.69 13.92
C LEU A 52 -4.66 -6.79 13.23
N GLY A 53 -5.27 -6.49 12.08
CA GLY A 53 -6.21 -7.40 11.41
C GLY A 53 -5.66 -8.15 10.19
N LEU A 54 -4.45 -7.81 9.70
CA LEU A 54 -3.99 -8.22 8.37
C LEU A 54 -4.03 -9.73 8.16
N ALA A 55 -3.55 -10.51 9.13
CA ALA A 55 -3.47 -11.97 8.98
C ALA A 55 -4.85 -12.65 8.88
N GLU A 56 -5.82 -12.17 9.65
CA GLU A 56 -7.19 -12.68 9.58
C GLU A 56 -7.88 -12.24 8.30
N GLU A 57 -7.76 -10.96 7.97
CA GLU A 57 -8.41 -10.39 6.79
C GLU A 57 -7.84 -10.97 5.50
N MET A 58 -6.52 -11.24 5.44
CA MET A 58 -5.90 -11.96 4.34
C MET A 58 -6.50 -13.35 4.15
N ARG A 59 -6.74 -14.12 5.22
CA ARG A 59 -7.38 -15.45 5.11
C ARG A 59 -8.80 -15.33 4.55
N ARG A 60 -9.59 -14.40 5.07
CA ARG A 60 -10.97 -14.16 4.63
C ARG A 60 -11.04 -13.73 3.16
N ILE A 61 -10.23 -12.74 2.77
CA ILE A 61 -10.17 -12.22 1.39
C ILE A 61 -9.67 -13.29 0.42
N ASN A 62 -8.65 -14.09 0.79
CA ASN A 62 -8.16 -15.18 -0.06
C ASN A 62 -9.26 -16.21 -0.33
N ALA A 63 -10.01 -16.63 0.69
CA ALA A 63 -11.11 -17.58 0.50
C ALA A 63 -12.21 -17.04 -0.42
N LEU A 64 -12.57 -15.75 -0.27
CA LEU A 64 -13.55 -15.11 -1.14
C LEU A 64 -13.06 -15.00 -2.59
N ARG A 65 -11.80 -14.62 -2.78
CA ARG A 65 -11.16 -14.56 -4.09
C ARG A 65 -11.14 -15.93 -4.75
N ASP A 66 -10.71 -16.97 -4.05
CA ASP A 66 -10.56 -18.30 -4.62
C ASP A 66 -11.94 -18.89 -5.00
N ARG A 67 -12.97 -18.61 -4.20
CA ARG A 67 -14.36 -18.93 -4.54
C ARG A 67 -14.84 -18.19 -5.79
N LEU A 68 -14.53 -16.90 -5.91
CA LEU A 68 -14.88 -16.09 -7.08
C LEU A 68 -14.16 -16.62 -8.33
N GLU A 69 -12.87 -16.87 -8.24
CA GLU A 69 -12.04 -17.39 -9.32
C GLU A 69 -12.58 -18.74 -9.80
N ALA A 70 -12.81 -19.69 -8.89
CA ALA A 70 -13.37 -21.00 -9.23
C ALA A 70 -14.76 -20.90 -9.88
N GLY A 71 -15.61 -19.99 -9.38
CA GLY A 71 -16.95 -19.79 -9.93
C GLY A 71 -16.94 -19.20 -11.35
N ILE A 72 -16.00 -18.31 -11.65
CA ILE A 72 -15.84 -17.69 -12.96
C ILE A 72 -15.25 -18.69 -13.97
N PHE A 73 -14.13 -19.33 -13.62
CA PHE A 73 -13.45 -20.29 -14.50
C PHE A 73 -14.26 -21.58 -14.72
N GLY A 74 -15.17 -21.94 -13.80
CA GLY A 74 -16.04 -23.09 -13.97
C GLY A 74 -17.27 -22.85 -14.85
N ARG A 75 -17.54 -21.60 -15.29
CA ARG A 75 -18.77 -21.24 -16.01
C ARG A 75 -18.56 -20.54 -17.35
N LEU A 76 -17.35 -20.06 -17.60
CA LEU A 76 -17.04 -19.25 -18.78
C LEU A 76 -15.79 -19.81 -19.46
N ASP A 77 -15.88 -19.94 -20.78
CA ASP A 77 -14.76 -20.35 -21.61
C ASP A 77 -13.90 -19.14 -22.02
N LEU A 78 -12.69 -19.42 -22.53
CA LEU A 78 -11.73 -18.43 -23.06
C LEU A 78 -11.26 -17.37 -22.03
N LEU A 79 -11.18 -17.76 -20.77
CA LEU A 79 -10.64 -16.92 -19.70
C LEU A 79 -9.15 -17.13 -19.47
N HIS A 80 -8.46 -16.03 -19.18
CA HIS A 80 -7.05 -16.04 -18.82
C HIS A 80 -6.84 -15.28 -17.51
N LEU A 81 -6.07 -15.87 -16.60
CA LEU A 81 -5.64 -15.19 -15.38
C LEU A 81 -4.35 -14.41 -15.67
N ASN A 82 -4.37 -13.11 -15.39
CA ASN A 82 -3.16 -12.28 -15.45
C ASN A 82 -2.44 -12.30 -14.09
N GLY A 83 -1.14 -12.60 -14.12
CA GLY A 83 -0.29 -12.71 -12.93
C GLY A 83 -0.13 -14.14 -12.38
N SER A 84 0.82 -14.33 -11.46
CA SER A 84 1.11 -15.65 -10.88
C SER A 84 0.01 -16.08 -9.89
N LYS A 85 -0.36 -17.38 -9.90
CA LYS A 85 -1.20 -17.96 -8.84
C LYS A 85 -0.47 -18.12 -7.51
N GLN A 86 0.84 -18.39 -7.57
CA GLN A 86 1.66 -18.77 -6.42
C GLN A 86 2.35 -17.55 -5.80
N HIS A 87 2.89 -16.67 -6.64
CA HIS A 87 3.59 -15.45 -6.22
C HIS A 87 2.70 -14.24 -6.46
N ARG A 88 1.69 -14.08 -5.60
CA ARG A 88 0.79 -12.92 -5.63
C ARG A 88 1.36 -11.84 -4.70
N VAL A 89 1.45 -10.61 -5.23
CA VAL A 89 1.88 -9.41 -4.50
C VAL A 89 0.68 -8.74 -3.84
#